data_AF-A0A1R4HHH7-F1
#
_entry.id   AF-A0A1R4HHH7-F1
#
_cell.length_a   1.000
_cell.length_b   1.000
_cell.length_c   1.000
_cell.angle_alpha   90.00
_cell.angle_beta   90.00
_cell.angle_gamma   90.00
#
_symmetry.space_group_name_H-M   'P 1'
#
loop_
_entity.id
_entity.type
_entity.pdbx_description
1 polymer ?
#
loop_
_entity_poly.entity_id
_entity_poly.type
_entity_poly.pdbx_seq_one_letter_code
_entity_poly.pdbx_strand_id
1 'polypeptide(L)'
;MIFTKIVVQDDLNAYKVFETLNARGVQLSTPDLLKNYIFSVVTKNNDVSDHELNELDESWSEIVSQLGESNFTDFIRYHHNFQATLVTKKDLFASVRKIVNTPEKAYDYLHSLSQYAPVYASLLNPYDDWWGNQDVVYRGAKKYLEGFELFNIKQPFTVLMVAFHQFSPEEFVSLARYIYILAIRYNVICHLSPNEQDSAYNQLAIKINATEFQRASHVKNSELFRKLYPGDDVFFNAFEFHKMPSRRSAKKIRFLLAEIETYLGHETDYTKTTLEHVCPYNPDEEWDSYFGEGVNDIQDRLGNVVLLEKDGLKRSNFVNKKRAYLTAHYPLARQVATYEQWNLQNLNLYQAWLAKQAVETWKVTYD
;
A
#
# COMPACT_ATOMS: atom_id res chain seq x y z
N MET A 1 -0.35 17.18 -50.19
CA MET A 1 -0.25 17.15 -48.70
C MET A 1 -0.74 18.48 -48.18
N ILE A 2 -1.71 18.49 -47.27
CA ILE A 2 -2.19 19.71 -46.62
C ILE A 2 -1.68 19.68 -45.17
N PHE A 3 -0.88 20.66 -44.79
CA PHE A 3 -0.44 20.84 -43.40
C PHE A 3 -1.31 21.88 -42.74
N THR A 4 -1.91 21.53 -41.61
CA THR A 4 -2.67 22.48 -40.78
C THR A 4 -1.78 22.93 -39.64
N LYS A 5 -1.43 24.23 -39.61
CA LYS A 5 -0.62 24.83 -38.54
C LYS A 5 -1.55 25.57 -37.59
N ILE A 6 -1.61 25.12 -36.34
CA ILE A 6 -2.33 25.81 -35.26
C ILE A 6 -1.27 26.50 -34.41
N VAL A 7 -1.37 27.83 -34.29
CA VAL A 7 -0.46 28.64 -33.48
C VAL A 7 -1.23 29.14 -32.28
N VAL A 8 -0.69 28.87 -31.10
CA VAL A 8 -1.32 29.18 -29.80
C VAL A 8 -0.36 30.08 -29.05
N GLN A 9 -0.91 31.09 -28.36
CA GLN A 9 -0.11 32.15 -27.74
C GLN A 9 0.60 31.73 -26.44
N ASP A 10 0.18 30.61 -25.85
CA ASP A 10 0.69 30.07 -24.59
C ASP A 10 0.67 28.54 -24.66
N ASP A 11 1.75 27.89 -24.22
CA ASP A 11 1.90 26.43 -24.12
C ASP A 11 0.75 25.77 -23.33
N LEU A 12 0.15 26.48 -22.36
CA LEU A 12 -0.98 26.01 -21.57
C LEU A 12 -2.29 25.94 -22.39
N ASN A 13 -2.46 26.90 -23.31
CA ASN A 13 -3.52 26.87 -24.30
C ASN A 13 -3.24 25.85 -25.40
N ALA A 14 -1.97 25.67 -25.78
CA ALA A 14 -1.56 24.60 -26.67
C ALA A 14 -1.91 23.22 -26.10
N TYR A 15 -1.64 23.00 -24.81
CA TYR A 15 -2.03 21.78 -24.10
C TYR A 15 -3.54 21.53 -24.10
N LYS A 16 -4.36 22.53 -23.73
CA LYS A 16 -5.83 22.39 -23.76
C LYS A 16 -6.37 22.17 -25.18
N VAL A 17 -5.81 22.86 -26.17
CA VAL A 17 -6.14 22.68 -27.58
C VAL A 17 -5.74 21.28 -28.05
N PHE A 18 -4.59 20.75 -27.59
CA PHE A 18 -4.16 19.38 -27.85
C PHE A 18 -5.06 18.33 -27.19
N GLU A 19 -5.43 18.46 -25.91
CA GLU A 19 -6.39 17.54 -25.27
C GLU A 19 -7.75 17.55 -25.98
N THR A 20 -8.21 18.73 -26.42
CA THR A 20 -9.50 18.89 -27.11
C THR A 20 -9.45 18.33 -28.54
N LEU A 21 -8.32 18.46 -29.24
CA LEU A 21 -8.12 17.91 -30.59
C LEU A 21 -7.88 16.38 -30.58
N ASN A 22 -7.17 15.86 -29.58
CA ASN A 22 -6.94 14.43 -29.37
C ASN A 22 -8.19 13.68 -28.86
N ALA A 23 -9.26 14.37 -28.45
CA ALA A 23 -10.55 13.70 -28.19
C ALA A 23 -11.19 13.08 -29.46
N ARG A 24 -10.62 13.30 -30.65
CA ARG A 24 -11.10 12.76 -31.95
C ARG A 24 -10.04 11.95 -32.73
N GLY A 25 -8.85 11.67 -32.16
CA GLY A 25 -7.73 10.93 -32.76
C GLY A 25 -6.77 10.36 -31.69
N VAL A 26 -5.73 9.60 -32.08
CA VAL A 26 -4.86 8.83 -31.14
C VAL A 26 -4.34 9.70 -29.99
N GLN A 27 -4.68 9.34 -28.76
CA GLN A 27 -4.37 10.07 -27.54
C GLN A 27 -2.87 9.96 -27.21
N LEU A 28 -2.13 11.08 -27.14
CA LEU A 28 -0.79 11.08 -26.53
C LEU A 28 -0.93 10.79 -25.04
N SER A 29 -0.13 9.87 -24.52
CA SER A 29 -0.16 9.50 -23.11
C SER A 29 0.39 10.64 -22.23
N THR A 30 0.03 10.68 -20.95
CA THR A 30 0.67 11.60 -19.98
C THR A 30 2.21 11.48 -19.98
N PRO A 31 2.80 10.26 -20.04
CA PRO A 31 4.23 10.09 -20.30
C PRO A 31 4.71 10.87 -21.53
N ASP A 32 4.07 10.74 -22.69
CA ASP A 32 4.54 11.38 -23.93
C ASP A 32 4.53 12.91 -23.82
N LEU A 33 3.52 13.48 -23.17
CA LEU A 33 3.42 14.93 -22.96
C LEU A 33 4.54 15.43 -22.05
N LEU A 34 4.83 14.72 -20.96
CA LEU A 34 5.93 15.04 -20.06
C LEU A 34 7.29 14.90 -20.76
N LYS A 35 7.50 13.81 -21.51
CA LYS A 35 8.70 13.57 -22.31
C LYS A 35 8.96 14.74 -23.26
N ASN A 36 7.98 15.04 -24.11
CA ASN A 36 8.09 16.10 -25.11
C ASN A 36 8.42 17.45 -24.47
N TYR A 37 7.79 17.77 -23.35
CA TYR A 37 8.09 19.01 -22.63
C TYR A 37 9.52 19.01 -22.07
N ILE A 38 9.90 18.00 -21.30
CA ILE A 38 11.20 17.97 -20.62
C ILE A 38 12.33 18.01 -21.65
N PHE A 39 12.25 17.22 -22.74
CA PHE A 39 13.24 17.21 -23.81
C PHE A 39 13.32 18.56 -24.55
N SER A 40 12.18 19.24 -24.75
CA SER A 40 12.19 20.60 -25.34
C SER A 40 12.89 21.63 -24.46
N VAL A 41 12.90 21.43 -23.13
CA VAL A 41 13.60 22.32 -22.19
C VAL A 41 15.10 21.99 -22.16
N VAL A 42 15.47 20.70 -22.13
CA VAL A 42 16.88 20.24 -22.15
C VAL A 42 17.61 20.76 -23.39
N THR A 43 16.96 20.75 -24.57
CA THR A 43 17.58 21.12 -25.84
C THR A 43 17.60 22.63 -26.13
N LYS A 44 17.05 23.47 -25.25
CA LYS A 44 16.78 24.90 -25.54
C LYS A 44 18.02 25.72 -25.89
N ASN A 45 19.17 25.41 -25.31
CA ASN A 45 20.42 26.16 -25.52
C ASN A 45 21.40 25.47 -26.48
N ASN A 46 21.08 24.29 -27.01
CA ASN A 46 22.02 23.41 -27.76
C ASN A 46 23.31 23.06 -27.00
N ASP A 47 23.31 23.14 -25.67
CA ASP A 47 24.47 22.85 -24.81
C ASP A 47 24.60 21.35 -24.48
N VAL A 48 23.59 20.53 -24.82
CA VAL A 48 23.56 19.08 -24.55
C VAL A 48 23.92 18.34 -25.83
N SER A 49 24.86 17.42 -25.74
CA SER A 49 25.31 16.63 -26.88
C SER A 49 24.25 15.63 -27.35
N ASP A 50 24.28 15.25 -28.63
CA ASP A 50 23.40 14.21 -29.18
C ASP A 50 23.54 12.87 -28.42
N HIS A 51 24.72 12.59 -27.89
CA HIS A 51 24.98 11.40 -27.08
C HIS A 51 24.18 11.43 -25.77
N GLU A 52 24.26 12.53 -25.01
CA GLU A 52 23.53 12.69 -23.75
C GLU A 52 22.00 12.67 -23.98
N LEU A 53 21.51 13.24 -25.08
CA LEU A 53 20.09 13.18 -25.43
C LEU A 53 19.63 11.75 -25.71
N ASN A 54 20.44 10.93 -26.38
CA ASN A 54 20.13 9.53 -26.64
C ASN A 54 20.11 8.72 -25.33
N GLU A 55 21.08 8.93 -24.42
CA GLU A 55 21.09 8.27 -23.11
C GLU A 55 19.84 8.59 -22.27
N LEU A 56 19.39 9.85 -22.30
CA LEU A 56 18.16 10.27 -21.62
C LEU A 56 16.92 9.65 -22.27
N ASP A 57 16.88 9.52 -23.60
CA ASP A 57 15.78 8.91 -24.35
C ASP A 57 15.67 7.41 -24.07
N GLU A 58 16.81 6.73 -24.02
CA GLU A 58 16.94 5.32 -23.63
C GLU A 58 16.47 5.13 -22.19
N SER A 59 16.99 5.93 -21.25
CA SER A 59 16.58 5.90 -19.83
C SER A 59 15.07 6.10 -19.67
N TRP A 60 14.48 7.07 -20.38
CA TRP A 60 13.04 7.28 -20.36
C TRP A 60 12.26 6.05 -20.86
N SER A 61 12.72 5.48 -21.98
CA SER A 61 12.07 4.33 -22.61
C SER A 61 12.15 3.08 -21.72
N GLU A 62 13.26 2.88 -21.01
CA GLU A 62 13.42 1.83 -20.00
C GLU A 62 12.40 1.99 -18.85
N ILE A 63 12.23 3.21 -18.32
CA ILE A 63 11.27 3.47 -17.25
C ILE A 63 9.84 3.15 -17.72
N VAL A 64 9.47 3.58 -18.93
CA VAL A 64 8.15 3.29 -19.52
C VAL A 64 7.95 1.79 -19.71
N SER A 65 8.97 1.09 -20.21
CA SER A 65 8.95 -0.36 -20.42
C SER A 65 8.79 -1.13 -19.10
N GLN A 66 9.53 -0.74 -18.06
CA GLN A 66 9.51 -1.39 -16.75
C GLN A 66 8.17 -1.19 -16.02
N LEU A 67 7.61 0.02 -16.06
CA LEU A 67 6.43 0.37 -15.26
C LEU A 67 5.11 0.15 -16.01
N GLY A 68 5.12 0.29 -17.34
CA GLY A 68 3.92 0.46 -18.15
C GLY A 68 3.23 1.81 -17.89
N GLU A 69 2.34 2.22 -18.80
CA GLU A 69 1.77 3.60 -18.81
C GLU A 69 1.07 4.01 -17.51
N SER A 70 0.28 3.10 -16.91
CA SER A 70 -0.48 3.41 -15.69
C SER A 70 0.42 3.65 -14.49
N ASN A 71 1.39 2.76 -14.24
CA ASN A 71 2.29 2.90 -13.09
C ASN A 71 3.30 4.02 -13.34
N PHE A 72 3.66 4.31 -14.60
CA PHE A 72 4.49 5.46 -14.95
C PHE A 72 3.86 6.78 -14.49
N THR A 73 2.57 6.99 -14.79
CA THR A 73 1.89 8.24 -14.39
C THR A 73 1.83 8.38 -12.87
N ASP A 74 1.61 7.27 -12.14
CA ASP A 74 1.64 7.26 -10.68
C ASP A 74 3.05 7.51 -10.14
N PHE A 75 4.07 6.92 -10.76
CA PHE A 75 5.48 7.12 -10.43
C PHE A 75 5.88 8.58 -10.52
N ILE A 76 5.67 9.24 -11.68
CA ILE A 76 6.01 10.65 -11.84
C ILE A 76 5.28 11.51 -10.82
N ARG A 77 4.02 11.21 -10.53
CA ARG A 77 3.26 11.94 -9.52
C ARG A 77 3.88 11.80 -8.14
N TYR A 78 4.23 10.58 -7.71
CA TYR A 78 4.85 10.35 -6.42
C TYR A 78 6.25 10.94 -6.34
N HIS A 79 7.03 10.86 -7.41
CA HIS A 79 8.36 11.47 -7.50
C HIS A 79 8.30 13.00 -7.40
N HIS A 80 7.43 13.63 -8.19
CA HIS A 80 7.20 15.08 -8.13
C HIS A 80 6.73 15.52 -6.73
N ASN A 81 5.84 14.75 -6.11
CA ASN A 81 5.26 15.06 -4.81
C ASN A 81 6.21 14.90 -3.62
N PHE A 82 7.48 14.50 -3.78
CA PHE A 82 8.43 14.65 -2.67
C PHE A 82 9.30 15.91 -2.78
N GLN A 83 9.23 16.62 -3.90
CA GLN A 83 10.03 17.81 -4.18
C GLN A 83 9.20 19.10 -4.16
N ALA A 84 7.87 18.98 -4.15
CA ALA A 84 6.94 20.09 -4.28
C ALA A 84 5.64 19.87 -3.52
N THR A 85 4.82 20.91 -3.43
CA THR A 85 3.45 20.85 -2.90
C THR A 85 2.65 19.74 -3.58
N LEU A 86 1.83 19.02 -2.81
CA LEU A 86 0.98 17.94 -3.31
C LEU A 86 0.17 18.36 -4.54
N VAL A 87 0.34 17.62 -5.64
CA VAL A 87 -0.45 17.80 -6.87
C VAL A 87 -1.23 16.55 -7.25
N THR A 88 -2.37 16.79 -7.91
CA THR A 88 -3.20 15.74 -8.51
C THR A 88 -2.65 15.33 -9.88
N LYS A 89 -3.15 14.22 -10.46
CA LYS A 89 -2.79 13.82 -11.83
C LYS A 89 -3.09 14.91 -12.86
N LYS A 90 -4.18 15.66 -12.67
CA LYS A 90 -4.62 16.74 -13.57
C LYS A 90 -3.66 17.93 -13.55
N ASP A 91 -3.11 18.24 -12.38
CA ASP A 91 -2.24 19.41 -12.19
C ASP A 91 -0.75 19.08 -12.36
N LEU A 92 -0.41 17.79 -12.51
CA LEU A 92 0.95 17.27 -12.57
C LEU A 92 1.78 17.96 -13.65
N PHE A 93 1.29 17.97 -14.89
CA PHE A 93 1.99 18.59 -16.01
C PHE A 93 2.31 20.07 -15.74
N ALA A 94 1.29 20.84 -15.32
CA ALA A 94 1.47 22.26 -15.02
C ALA A 94 2.45 22.50 -13.86
N SER A 95 2.53 21.58 -12.90
CA SER A 95 3.46 21.69 -11.78
C SER A 95 4.89 21.30 -12.15
N VAL A 96 5.08 20.26 -12.96
CA VAL A 96 6.42 19.85 -13.46
C VAL A 96 7.06 21.01 -14.23
N ARG A 97 6.30 21.71 -15.08
CA ARG A 97 6.79 22.89 -15.82
C ARG A 97 7.35 24.01 -14.94
N LYS A 98 6.91 24.12 -13.68
CA LYS A 98 7.38 25.17 -12.76
C LYS A 98 8.78 24.87 -12.22
N ILE A 99 9.12 23.59 -12.06
CA ILE A 99 10.42 23.15 -11.53
C ILE A 99 11.40 22.80 -12.67
N VAL A 100 10.91 22.23 -13.76
CA VAL A 100 11.68 21.88 -14.97
C VAL A 100 11.64 23.03 -15.96
N ASN A 101 12.28 24.16 -15.62
CA ASN A 101 12.20 25.39 -16.43
C ASN A 101 13.53 25.88 -17.03
N THR A 102 14.64 25.23 -16.70
CA THR A 102 15.95 25.45 -17.34
C THR A 102 16.53 24.11 -17.80
N PRO A 103 17.45 24.10 -18.78
CA PRO A 103 18.09 22.87 -19.25
C PRO A 103 18.70 22.04 -18.12
N GLU A 104 19.38 22.68 -17.17
CA GLU A 104 20.05 22.01 -16.05
C GLU A 104 19.03 21.30 -15.17
N LYS A 105 17.96 22.00 -14.78
CA LYS A 105 16.89 21.40 -13.94
C LYS A 105 16.15 20.28 -14.67
N ALA A 106 16.01 20.39 -15.99
CA ALA A 106 15.37 19.36 -16.80
C ALA A 106 16.22 18.10 -16.86
N TYR A 107 17.53 18.25 -17.04
CA TYR A 107 18.50 17.17 -16.97
C TYR A 107 18.49 16.50 -15.59
N ASP A 108 18.62 17.28 -14.51
CA ASP A 108 18.60 16.78 -13.14
C ASP A 108 17.31 16.04 -12.81
N TYR A 109 16.17 16.53 -13.31
CA TYR A 109 14.88 15.88 -13.11
C TYR A 109 14.81 14.52 -13.82
N LEU A 110 15.25 14.42 -15.08
CA LEU A 110 15.30 13.13 -15.81
C LEU A 110 16.26 12.15 -15.15
N HIS A 111 17.44 12.61 -14.75
CA HIS A 111 18.41 11.79 -14.05
C HIS A 111 17.84 11.30 -12.70
N SER A 112 17.11 12.15 -11.98
CA SER A 112 16.42 11.73 -10.76
C SER A 112 15.33 10.69 -11.05
N LEU A 113 14.59 10.80 -12.16
CA LEU A 113 13.59 9.79 -12.52
C LEU A 113 14.22 8.41 -12.77
N SER A 114 15.36 8.34 -13.46
CA SER A 114 16.03 7.06 -13.72
C SER A 114 16.57 6.40 -12.45
N GLN A 115 17.01 7.19 -11.47
CA GLN A 115 17.45 6.67 -10.17
C GLN A 115 16.30 6.08 -9.34
N TYR A 116 15.12 6.71 -9.37
CA TYR A 116 13.99 6.34 -8.52
C TYR A 116 13.06 5.29 -9.14
N ALA A 117 13.06 5.14 -10.46
CA ALA A 117 12.18 4.20 -11.16
C ALA A 117 12.38 2.73 -10.74
N PRO A 118 13.63 2.20 -10.61
CA PRO A 118 13.85 0.84 -10.11
C PRO A 118 13.31 0.66 -8.69
N VAL A 119 13.55 1.63 -7.81
CA VAL A 119 13.04 1.60 -6.42
C VAL A 119 11.52 1.51 -6.42
N TYR A 120 10.84 2.35 -7.21
CA TYR A 120 9.38 2.33 -7.31
C TYR A 120 8.84 1.00 -7.86
N ALA A 121 9.48 0.46 -8.91
CA ALA A 121 9.11 -0.84 -9.49
C ALA A 121 9.23 -1.96 -8.45
N SER A 122 10.31 -1.97 -7.68
CA SER A 122 10.55 -2.98 -6.64
C SER A 122 9.70 -2.76 -5.37
N LEU A 123 9.24 -1.54 -5.09
CA LEU A 123 8.20 -1.30 -4.07
C LEU A 123 6.84 -1.86 -4.50
N LEU A 124 6.51 -1.85 -5.79
CA LEU A 124 5.31 -2.48 -6.34
C LEU A 124 5.38 -4.02 -6.34
N ASN A 125 6.59 -4.58 -6.46
CA ASN A 125 6.84 -6.02 -6.48
C ASN A 125 7.84 -6.44 -5.38
N PRO A 126 7.36 -6.91 -4.21
CA PRO A 126 8.21 -7.37 -3.10
C PRO A 126 9.15 -8.54 -3.44
N TYR A 127 8.94 -9.21 -4.59
CA TYR A 127 9.72 -10.34 -5.07
C TYR A 127 10.63 -9.98 -6.25
N ASP A 128 10.78 -8.70 -6.57
CA ASP A 128 11.69 -8.23 -7.62
C ASP A 128 13.14 -8.66 -7.34
N ASP A 129 13.80 -9.24 -8.33
CA ASP A 129 15.20 -9.66 -8.26
C ASP A 129 16.14 -8.48 -7.98
N TRP A 130 15.72 -7.24 -8.27
CA TRP A 130 16.46 -6.02 -7.95
C TRP A 130 16.80 -5.93 -6.46
N TRP A 131 15.93 -6.40 -5.56
CA TRP A 131 16.20 -6.46 -4.12
C TRP A 131 17.41 -7.36 -3.80
N GLY A 132 17.71 -8.35 -4.65
CA GLY A 132 18.87 -9.23 -4.52
C GLY A 132 20.21 -8.52 -4.71
N ASN A 133 20.21 -7.40 -5.44
CA ASN A 133 21.38 -6.56 -5.68
C ASN A 133 21.56 -5.44 -4.64
N GLN A 134 20.61 -5.30 -3.70
CA GLN A 134 20.69 -4.33 -2.60
C GLN A 134 21.26 -4.96 -1.33
N ASP A 135 21.51 -4.13 -0.32
CA ASP A 135 21.89 -4.60 1.02
C ASP A 135 20.87 -5.64 1.54
N VAL A 136 21.38 -6.74 2.10
CA VAL A 136 20.58 -7.84 2.64
C VAL A 136 19.57 -7.40 3.70
N VAL A 137 19.84 -6.31 4.42
CA VAL A 137 18.97 -5.74 5.45
C VAL A 137 17.62 -5.33 4.87
N TYR A 138 17.57 -4.83 3.62
CA TYR A 138 16.31 -4.44 2.96
C TYR A 138 15.30 -5.58 2.86
N ARG A 139 15.75 -6.84 2.89
CA ARG A 139 14.85 -8.02 2.91
C ARG A 139 13.91 -8.02 4.12
N GLY A 140 14.29 -7.36 5.21
CA GLY A 140 13.42 -7.15 6.37
C GLY A 140 12.15 -6.35 6.07
N ALA A 141 12.13 -5.55 4.99
CA ALA A 141 10.95 -4.82 4.56
C ALA A 141 9.94 -5.68 3.78
N LYS A 142 10.34 -6.85 3.28
CA LYS A 142 9.56 -7.67 2.34
C LYS A 142 8.13 -7.93 2.82
N LYS A 143 7.96 -8.38 4.07
CA LYS A 143 6.63 -8.67 4.63
C LYS A 143 5.69 -7.44 4.66
N TYR A 144 6.25 -6.24 4.83
CA TYR A 144 5.48 -4.99 4.83
C TYR A 144 5.05 -4.61 3.41
N LEU A 145 5.95 -4.80 2.43
CA LEU A 145 5.65 -4.58 1.02
C LEU A 145 4.61 -5.58 0.50
N GLU A 146 4.69 -6.85 0.90
CA GLU A 146 3.66 -7.87 0.63
C GLU A 146 2.30 -7.45 1.19
N GLY A 147 2.28 -6.87 2.38
CA GLY A 147 1.08 -6.28 2.96
C GLY A 147 0.50 -5.16 2.09
N PHE A 148 1.33 -4.20 1.67
CA PHE A 148 0.89 -3.13 0.76
C PHE A 148 0.33 -3.66 -0.56
N GLU A 149 1.01 -4.62 -1.19
CA GLU A 149 0.56 -5.27 -2.42
C GLU A 149 -0.79 -5.97 -2.21
N LEU A 150 -0.89 -6.79 -1.16
CA LEU A 150 -2.08 -7.58 -0.87
C LEU A 150 -3.32 -6.72 -0.65
N PHE A 151 -3.17 -5.57 0.01
CA PHE A 151 -4.25 -4.62 0.26
C PHE A 151 -4.39 -3.55 -0.84
N ASN A 152 -3.53 -3.56 -1.87
CA ASN A 152 -3.48 -2.56 -2.94
C ASN A 152 -3.31 -1.12 -2.41
N ILE A 153 -2.36 -0.94 -1.50
CA ILE A 153 -2.02 0.34 -0.86
C ILE A 153 -0.71 0.86 -1.46
N LYS A 154 -0.79 1.92 -2.27
CA LYS A 154 0.37 2.49 -3.00
C LYS A 154 0.81 3.86 -2.50
N GLN A 155 -0.04 4.53 -1.70
CA GLN A 155 0.18 5.87 -1.17
C GLN A 155 1.52 6.00 -0.39
N PRO A 156 1.94 5.00 0.43
CA PRO A 156 3.24 5.00 1.10
C PRO A 156 4.46 5.22 0.20
N PHE A 157 4.37 4.90 -1.10
CA PHE A 157 5.55 4.84 -1.95
C PHE A 157 6.20 6.20 -2.19
N THR A 158 5.45 7.31 -2.07
CA THR A 158 6.05 8.66 -2.07
C THR A 158 7.08 8.82 -0.95
N VAL A 159 6.77 8.31 0.24
CA VAL A 159 7.65 8.40 1.42
C VAL A 159 8.78 7.37 1.31
N LEU A 160 8.45 6.13 0.97
CA LEU A 160 9.42 5.03 0.93
C LEU A 160 10.47 5.20 -0.15
N MET A 161 10.11 5.74 -1.33
CA MET A 161 11.07 6.03 -2.40
C MET A 161 12.19 6.95 -1.92
N VAL A 162 11.86 8.06 -1.28
CA VAL A 162 12.86 9.02 -0.79
C VAL A 162 13.64 8.45 0.38
N ALA A 163 12.96 7.75 1.29
CA ALA A 163 13.62 7.12 2.41
C ALA A 163 14.64 6.07 1.98
N PHE A 164 14.41 5.34 0.88
CA PHE A 164 15.37 4.38 0.35
C PHE A 164 16.71 5.03 0.02
N HIS A 165 16.70 6.25 -0.53
CA HIS A 165 17.94 6.96 -0.87
C HIS A 165 18.55 7.72 0.31
N GLN A 166 17.73 8.19 1.27
CA GLN A 166 18.20 9.07 2.35
C GLN A 166 18.46 8.37 3.67
N PHE A 167 17.87 7.21 3.92
CA PHE A 167 18.03 6.47 5.17
C PHE A 167 19.01 5.31 4.99
N SER A 168 19.58 4.83 6.10
CA SER A 168 20.25 3.55 6.10
C SER A 168 19.25 2.41 5.84
N PRO A 169 19.71 1.22 5.41
CA PRO A 169 18.83 0.06 5.23
C PRO A 169 17.99 -0.27 6.47
N GLU A 170 18.56 -0.18 7.68
CA GLU A 170 17.86 -0.47 8.94
C GLU A 170 16.75 0.55 9.22
N GLU A 171 17.03 1.82 8.97
CA GLU A 171 16.07 2.91 9.13
C GLU A 171 14.97 2.83 8.08
N PHE A 172 15.28 2.44 6.84
CA PHE A 172 14.26 2.17 5.82
C PHE A 172 13.33 1.01 6.25
N VAL A 173 13.87 -0.13 6.71
CA VAL A 173 13.04 -1.26 7.18
C VAL A 173 12.16 -0.84 8.36
N SER A 174 12.72 -0.06 9.29
CA SER A 174 11.97 0.49 10.43
C SER A 174 10.84 1.42 9.98
N LEU A 175 11.10 2.28 8.99
CA LEU A 175 10.08 3.15 8.41
C LEU A 175 8.99 2.37 7.69
N ALA A 176 9.37 1.39 6.86
CA ALA A 176 8.44 0.51 6.17
C ALA A 176 7.49 -0.19 7.16
N ARG A 177 8.02 -0.65 8.30
CA ARG A 177 7.21 -1.19 9.40
C ARG A 177 6.22 -0.17 9.96
N TYR A 178 6.65 1.05 10.27
CA TYR A 178 5.77 2.07 10.83
C TYR A 178 4.65 2.46 9.87
N ILE A 179 4.98 2.67 8.59
CA ILE A 179 4.00 3.01 7.56
C ILE A 179 3.06 1.83 7.28
N TYR A 180 3.54 0.59 7.37
CA TYR A 180 2.72 -0.61 7.26
C TYR A 180 1.70 -0.71 8.40
N ILE A 181 2.15 -0.56 9.64
CA ILE A 181 1.26 -0.56 10.81
C ILE A 181 0.22 0.55 10.67
N LEU A 182 0.63 1.75 10.25
CA LEU A 182 -0.28 2.85 9.97
C LEU A 182 -1.30 2.46 8.90
N ALA A 183 -0.89 1.82 7.81
CA ALA A 183 -1.78 1.40 6.74
C ALA A 183 -2.81 0.36 7.20
N ILE A 184 -2.40 -0.63 8.01
CA ILE A 184 -3.33 -1.60 8.60
C ILE A 184 -4.36 -0.90 9.49
N ARG A 185 -3.90 -0.02 10.40
CA ARG A 185 -4.81 0.71 11.28
C ARG A 185 -5.73 1.65 10.51
N TYR A 186 -5.16 2.55 9.71
CA TYR A 186 -5.84 3.65 9.06
C TYR A 186 -6.73 3.21 7.90
N ASN A 187 -6.16 2.43 6.96
CA ASN A 187 -6.83 2.10 5.70
C ASN A 187 -7.63 0.79 5.80
N VAL A 188 -7.03 -0.25 6.39
CA VAL A 188 -7.63 -1.59 6.36
C VAL A 188 -8.72 -1.77 7.40
N ILE A 189 -8.49 -1.36 8.65
CA ILE A 189 -9.44 -1.59 9.74
C ILE A 189 -10.35 -0.38 10.01
N CYS A 190 -9.80 0.82 10.13
CA CYS A 190 -10.59 2.02 10.43
C CYS A 190 -11.24 2.67 9.19
N HIS A 191 -10.84 2.28 7.97
CA HIS A 191 -11.37 2.81 6.70
C HIS A 191 -11.39 4.35 6.62
N LEU A 192 -10.35 4.99 7.14
CA LEU A 192 -10.26 6.45 7.17
C LEU A 192 -9.92 7.03 5.79
N SER A 193 -10.28 8.30 5.59
CA SER A 193 -10.18 8.97 4.29
C SER A 193 -8.72 9.10 3.80
N PRO A 194 -8.41 8.72 2.55
CA PRO A 194 -7.06 8.88 1.99
C PRO A 194 -6.58 10.33 1.83
N ASN A 195 -7.49 11.32 1.81
CA ASN A 195 -7.15 12.71 1.46
C ASN A 195 -6.16 13.34 2.46
N GLU A 196 -6.41 13.15 3.77
CA GLU A 196 -5.50 13.66 4.81
C GLU A 196 -4.17 12.89 4.79
N GLN A 197 -4.23 11.59 4.49
CA GLN A 197 -3.06 10.72 4.40
C GLN A 197 -2.11 11.15 3.27
N ASP A 198 -2.64 11.45 2.08
CA ASP A 198 -1.84 11.92 0.94
C ASP A 198 -1.11 13.24 1.24
N SER A 199 -1.78 14.18 1.91
CA SER A 199 -1.17 15.45 2.32
C SER A 199 -0.06 15.26 3.35
N ALA A 200 -0.29 14.41 4.35
CA ALA A 200 0.72 14.12 5.35
C ALA A 200 1.91 13.34 4.76
N TYR A 201 1.67 12.35 3.89
CA TYR A 201 2.74 11.62 3.20
C TYR A 201 3.58 12.51 2.28
N ASN A 202 2.98 13.44 1.55
CA ASN A 202 3.70 14.47 0.80
C ASN A 202 4.63 15.28 1.72
N GLN A 203 4.12 15.80 2.84
CA GLN A 203 4.92 16.58 3.78
C GLN A 203 6.03 15.75 4.44
N LEU A 204 5.77 14.49 4.81
CA LEU A 204 6.78 13.58 5.32
C LEU A 204 7.90 13.35 4.29
N ALA A 205 7.55 13.08 3.04
CA ALA A 205 8.51 12.87 1.97
C ALA A 205 9.36 14.12 1.70
N ILE A 206 8.77 15.31 1.69
CA ILE A 206 9.50 16.58 1.58
C ILE A 206 10.51 16.74 2.72
N LYS A 207 10.13 16.43 3.96
CA LYS A 207 11.02 16.53 5.13
C LYS A 207 12.16 15.53 5.09
N ILE A 208 11.93 14.33 4.57
CA ILE A 208 12.99 13.32 4.35
C ILE A 208 13.91 13.78 3.23
N ASN A 209 13.35 14.26 2.12
CA ASN A 209 14.13 14.73 0.96
C ASN A 209 15.03 15.91 1.33
N ALA A 210 14.53 16.84 2.14
CA ALA A 210 15.27 17.98 2.67
C ALA A 210 16.25 17.60 3.80
N THR A 211 16.38 16.32 4.15
CA THR A 211 17.23 15.79 5.24
C THR A 211 16.88 16.32 6.64
N GLU A 212 15.70 16.92 6.83
CA GLU A 212 15.18 17.27 8.15
C GLU A 212 14.84 16.02 8.96
N PHE A 213 14.28 15.02 8.28
CA PHE A 213 14.09 13.67 8.81
C PHE A 213 15.17 12.76 8.24
N GLN A 214 15.97 12.15 9.12
CA GLN A 214 17.15 11.35 8.77
C GLN A 214 17.04 9.89 9.25
N ARG A 215 15.96 9.56 9.95
CA ARG A 215 15.69 8.24 10.52
C ARG A 215 14.21 8.03 10.73
N ALA A 216 13.79 6.78 10.80
CA ALA A 216 12.40 6.37 10.93
C ALA A 216 11.74 6.92 12.21
N SER A 217 12.51 7.10 13.29
CA SER A 217 12.00 7.66 14.54
C SER A 217 11.55 9.11 14.42
N HIS A 218 12.18 9.92 13.55
CA HIS A 218 11.72 11.29 13.29
C HIS A 218 10.31 11.27 12.64
N VAL A 219 10.07 10.31 11.75
CA VAL A 219 8.76 10.14 11.09
C VAL A 219 7.70 9.72 12.10
N LYS A 220 7.90 8.61 12.85
CA LYS A 220 6.89 8.13 13.82
C LYS A 220 6.55 9.20 14.86
N ASN A 221 7.54 9.96 15.32
CA ASN A 221 7.37 10.97 16.36
C ASN A 221 6.86 12.33 15.86
N SER A 222 6.74 12.51 14.54
CA SER A 222 6.21 13.75 13.97
C SER A 222 4.72 13.92 14.24
N GLU A 223 4.27 15.18 14.33
CA GLU A 223 2.84 15.51 14.44
C GLU A 223 2.04 14.99 13.24
N LEU A 224 2.66 14.98 12.04
CA LEU A 224 2.05 14.48 10.81
C LEU A 224 1.67 13.00 10.92
N PHE A 225 2.60 12.16 11.37
CA PHE A 225 2.33 10.73 11.56
C PHE A 225 1.36 10.50 12.71
N ARG A 226 1.57 11.18 13.85
CA ARG A 226 0.71 11.02 15.04
C ARG A 226 -0.74 11.43 14.80
N LYS A 227 -0.98 12.47 13.98
CA LYS A 227 -2.34 12.88 13.60
C LYS A 227 -3.04 11.80 12.76
N LEU A 228 -2.31 11.13 11.88
CA LEU A 228 -2.87 10.02 11.09
C LEU A 228 -3.07 8.76 11.93
N TYR A 229 -2.19 8.47 12.89
CA TYR A 229 -2.18 7.20 13.60
C TYR A 229 -3.45 7.00 14.44
N PRO A 230 -4.32 6.03 14.10
CA PRO A 230 -5.48 5.72 14.94
C PRO A 230 -4.99 5.17 16.27
N GLY A 231 -5.38 5.82 17.38
CA GLY A 231 -5.06 5.37 18.73
C GLY A 231 -5.64 3.99 19.03
N ASP A 232 -5.12 3.33 20.06
CA ASP A 232 -5.47 1.95 20.42
C ASP A 232 -6.99 1.76 20.60
N ASP A 233 -7.68 2.68 21.26
CA ASP A 233 -9.13 2.61 21.47
C ASP A 233 -9.93 2.75 20.15
N VAL A 234 -9.51 3.65 19.26
CA VAL A 234 -10.17 3.86 17.96
C VAL A 234 -10.00 2.62 17.09
N PHE A 235 -8.80 2.06 17.05
CA PHE A 235 -8.51 0.85 16.31
C PHE A 235 -9.25 -0.37 16.89
N PHE A 236 -9.24 -0.52 18.23
CA PHE A 236 -9.96 -1.57 18.93
C PHE A 236 -11.45 -1.57 18.58
N ASN A 237 -12.11 -0.42 18.73
CA ASN A 237 -13.54 -0.27 18.46
C ASN A 237 -13.89 -0.56 16.99
N ALA A 238 -13.02 -0.14 16.06
CA ALA A 238 -13.19 -0.47 14.64
C ALA A 238 -13.04 -1.97 14.37
N PHE A 239 -12.12 -2.65 15.08
CA PHE A 239 -11.87 -4.08 14.92
C PHE A 239 -12.96 -4.98 15.55
N GLU A 240 -13.52 -4.58 16.69
CA GLU A 240 -14.48 -5.36 17.49
C GLU A 240 -15.68 -5.89 16.68
N PHE A 241 -16.15 -5.11 15.72
CA PHE A 241 -17.26 -5.47 14.82
C PHE A 241 -16.84 -5.58 13.35
N HIS A 242 -15.55 -5.55 13.07
CA HIS A 242 -15.03 -5.56 11.70
C HIS A 242 -15.50 -6.80 10.93
N LYS A 243 -15.92 -6.56 9.68
CA LYS A 243 -16.35 -7.58 8.72
C LYS A 243 -15.50 -7.51 7.47
N MET A 244 -15.06 -8.66 6.98
CA MET A 244 -14.38 -8.80 5.70
C MET A 244 -15.02 -9.94 4.91
N PRO A 245 -15.50 -9.68 3.67
CA PRO A 245 -16.10 -10.70 2.81
C PRO A 245 -15.17 -11.88 2.57
N SER A 246 -15.35 -13.00 3.27
CA SER A 246 -14.32 -14.05 3.31
C SER A 246 -14.14 -14.75 1.96
N ARG A 247 -15.23 -14.90 1.20
CA ARG A 247 -15.19 -15.44 -0.18
C ARG A 247 -14.39 -14.60 -1.16
N ARG A 248 -14.31 -13.29 -0.95
CA ARG A 248 -13.58 -12.35 -1.83
C ARG A 248 -12.19 -12.01 -1.29
N SER A 249 -12.02 -12.10 0.02
CA SER A 249 -10.85 -11.59 0.74
C SER A 249 -10.11 -12.68 1.53
N ALA A 250 -10.30 -13.95 1.20
CA ALA A 250 -9.72 -15.07 1.95
C ALA A 250 -8.20 -14.93 2.17
N LYS A 251 -7.44 -14.55 1.13
CA LYS A 251 -5.99 -14.33 1.24
C LYS A 251 -5.66 -13.19 2.21
N LYS A 252 -6.40 -12.08 2.17
CA LYS A 252 -6.24 -10.93 3.08
C LYS A 252 -6.53 -11.30 4.53
N ILE A 253 -7.62 -12.01 4.77
CA ILE A 253 -8.00 -12.46 6.12
C ILE A 253 -6.94 -13.43 6.66
N ARG A 254 -6.49 -14.41 5.85
CA ARG A 254 -5.42 -15.32 6.29
C ARG A 254 -4.15 -14.57 6.68
N PHE A 255 -3.77 -13.57 5.89
CA PHE A 255 -2.61 -12.75 6.17
C PHE A 255 -2.74 -12.00 7.51
N LEU A 256 -3.86 -11.31 7.76
CA LEU A 256 -4.10 -10.62 9.04
C LEU A 256 -4.09 -11.58 10.24
N LEU A 257 -4.80 -12.70 10.13
CA LEU A 257 -4.85 -13.69 11.21
C LEU A 257 -3.48 -14.31 11.46
N ALA A 258 -2.69 -14.60 10.41
CA ALA A 258 -1.35 -15.16 10.55
C ALA A 258 -0.39 -14.21 11.26
N GLU A 259 -0.50 -12.89 11.06
CA GLU A 259 0.26 -11.91 11.83
C GLU A 259 -0.11 -11.94 13.32
N ILE A 260 -1.41 -12.05 13.63
CA ILE A 260 -1.87 -12.19 15.02
C ILE A 260 -1.41 -13.52 15.63
N GLU A 261 -1.48 -14.63 14.90
CA GLU A 261 -0.96 -15.93 15.37
C GLU A 261 0.55 -15.86 15.66
N THR A 262 1.30 -15.17 14.79
CA THR A 262 2.74 -14.98 14.96
C THR A 262 3.04 -14.14 16.21
N TYR A 263 2.28 -13.07 16.44
CA TYR A 263 2.38 -12.28 17.69
C TYR A 263 2.09 -13.13 18.93
N LEU A 264 1.11 -14.04 18.86
CA LEU A 264 0.76 -14.98 19.92
C LEU A 264 1.76 -16.15 20.09
N GLY A 265 2.88 -16.13 19.36
CA GLY A 265 3.97 -17.10 19.50
C GLY A 265 3.90 -18.32 18.59
N HIS A 266 3.03 -18.30 17.57
CA HIS A 266 2.96 -19.35 16.55
C HIS A 266 3.29 -18.77 15.16
N GLU A 267 4.54 -18.91 14.73
CA GLU A 267 4.99 -18.46 13.41
C GLU A 267 4.13 -19.10 12.31
N THR A 268 3.35 -18.27 11.62
CA THR A 268 2.30 -18.74 10.72
C THR A 268 2.51 -18.21 9.30
N ASP A 269 2.75 -19.13 8.36
CA ASP A 269 2.77 -18.83 6.93
C ASP A 269 1.35 -18.83 6.38
N TYR A 270 0.80 -17.64 6.13
CA TYR A 270 -0.58 -17.47 5.65
C TYR A 270 -0.84 -18.19 4.31
N THR A 271 0.19 -18.51 3.53
CA THR A 271 0.04 -19.23 2.26
C THR A 271 -0.24 -20.73 2.44
N LYS A 272 0.19 -21.29 3.58
CA LYS A 272 0.07 -22.72 3.95
C LYS A 272 -1.14 -23.01 4.86
N THR A 273 -2.00 -22.02 5.09
CA THR A 273 -3.18 -22.14 5.96
C THR A 273 -4.47 -22.08 5.15
N THR A 274 -5.55 -22.54 5.76
CA THR A 274 -6.92 -22.44 5.26
C THR A 274 -7.76 -21.64 6.25
N LEU A 275 -8.81 -20.97 5.76
CA LEU A 275 -9.80 -20.34 6.63
C LEU A 275 -10.85 -21.35 7.01
N GLU A 276 -11.01 -21.56 8.31
CA GLU A 276 -12.09 -22.33 8.89
C GLU A 276 -13.10 -21.38 9.51
N HIS A 277 -14.37 -21.52 9.13
CA HIS A 277 -15.46 -20.80 9.76
C HIS A 277 -15.96 -21.55 10.99
N VAL A 278 -16.01 -20.92 12.16
CA VAL A 278 -16.52 -21.59 13.38
C VAL A 278 -17.99 -21.96 13.19
N CYS A 279 -18.86 -20.97 12.95
CA CYS A 279 -20.17 -21.19 12.36
C CYS A 279 -20.03 -21.19 10.83
N PRO A 280 -20.41 -22.27 10.12
CA PRO A 280 -20.20 -22.40 8.68
C PRO A 280 -20.74 -21.20 7.89
N TYR A 281 -20.05 -20.82 6.81
CA TYR A 281 -20.48 -19.70 5.96
C TYR A 281 -21.94 -19.85 5.48
N ASN A 282 -22.31 -21.06 5.05
CA ASN A 282 -23.70 -21.42 4.77
C ASN A 282 -24.14 -22.42 5.85
N PRO A 283 -24.70 -21.97 6.99
CA PRO A 283 -25.21 -22.85 8.03
C PRO A 283 -26.32 -23.76 7.47
N ASP A 284 -26.48 -24.94 8.06
CA ASP A 284 -27.63 -25.83 7.84
C ASP A 284 -28.64 -25.67 8.98
N GLU A 285 -29.74 -26.40 8.90
CA GLU A 285 -30.83 -26.34 9.89
C GLU A 285 -30.35 -26.66 11.32
N GLU A 286 -29.35 -27.53 11.48
CA GLU A 286 -28.74 -27.83 12.78
C GLU A 286 -28.02 -26.61 13.33
N TRP A 287 -27.19 -25.94 12.52
CA TRP A 287 -26.51 -24.71 12.92
C TRP A 287 -27.46 -23.53 13.14
N ASP A 288 -28.49 -23.38 12.31
CA ASP A 288 -29.49 -22.33 12.47
C ASP A 288 -30.25 -22.48 13.81
N SER A 289 -30.65 -23.71 14.14
CA SER A 289 -31.31 -24.04 15.40
C SER A 289 -30.38 -23.88 16.60
N TYR A 290 -29.11 -24.30 16.47
CA TYR A 290 -28.11 -24.22 17.54
C TYR A 290 -27.65 -22.78 17.84
N PHE A 291 -27.32 -22.01 16.80
CA PHE A 291 -26.80 -20.64 16.95
C PHE A 291 -27.92 -19.66 17.28
N GLY A 292 -29.09 -19.83 16.65
CA GLY A 292 -30.25 -18.97 16.81
C GLY A 292 -30.13 -17.63 16.09
N GLU A 293 -30.65 -16.58 16.72
CA GLU A 293 -30.74 -15.23 16.14
C GLU A 293 -29.35 -14.66 15.78
N GLY A 294 -29.25 -14.04 14.61
CA GLY A 294 -28.02 -13.40 14.12
C GLY A 294 -27.03 -14.33 13.40
N VAL A 295 -27.36 -15.60 13.19
CA VAL A 295 -26.50 -16.58 12.46
C VAL A 295 -26.10 -16.09 11.06
N ASN A 296 -26.99 -15.36 10.38
CA ASN A 296 -26.74 -14.83 9.03
C ASN A 296 -25.91 -13.53 9.03
N ASP A 297 -25.76 -12.87 10.19
CA ASP A 297 -25.06 -11.58 10.28
C ASP A 297 -23.56 -11.72 10.55
N ILE A 298 -23.11 -12.93 10.90
CA ILE A 298 -21.74 -13.20 11.37
C ILE A 298 -20.81 -13.79 10.31
N GLN A 299 -21.31 -14.13 9.12
CA GLN A 299 -20.56 -14.88 8.09
C GLN A 299 -19.19 -14.25 7.76
N ASP A 300 -19.16 -12.91 7.68
CA ASP A 300 -17.98 -12.13 7.35
C ASP A 300 -17.29 -11.50 8.58
N ARG A 301 -17.74 -11.80 9.80
CA ARG A 301 -17.06 -11.32 11.03
C ARG A 301 -15.72 -12.03 11.17
N LEU A 302 -14.67 -11.27 11.47
CA LEU A 302 -13.34 -11.86 11.74
C LEU A 302 -13.37 -12.82 12.94
N GLY A 303 -14.25 -12.58 13.91
CA GLY A 303 -14.47 -13.49 15.03
C GLY A 303 -15.07 -14.84 14.64
N ASN A 304 -15.64 -14.99 13.44
CA ASN A 304 -16.19 -16.25 12.98
C ASN A 304 -15.17 -17.11 12.21
N VAL A 305 -13.92 -16.66 12.06
CA VAL A 305 -12.91 -17.36 11.26
C VAL A 305 -11.62 -17.57 12.04
N VAL A 306 -11.02 -18.74 11.85
CA VAL A 306 -9.71 -19.11 12.39
C VAL A 306 -8.85 -19.76 11.31
N LEU A 307 -7.55 -19.92 11.59
CA LEU A 307 -6.63 -20.62 10.71
C LEU A 307 -6.50 -22.09 11.10
N LEU A 308 -6.43 -22.95 10.08
CA LEU A 308 -6.08 -24.37 10.20
C LEU A 308 -5.20 -24.81 9.03
N GLU A 309 -4.50 -25.94 9.17
CA GLU A 309 -3.71 -26.52 8.08
C GLU A 309 -4.57 -26.99 6.90
N LYS A 310 -5.78 -27.47 7.18
CA LYS A 310 -6.70 -28.06 6.19
C LYS A 310 -8.14 -27.74 6.55
N ASP A 311 -8.96 -27.51 5.51
CA ASP A 311 -10.41 -27.43 5.63
C ASP A 311 -11.02 -28.83 5.70
N GLY A 312 -10.99 -29.41 6.90
CA GLY A 312 -11.52 -30.75 7.18
C GLY A 312 -12.85 -30.78 7.91
N LEU A 313 -13.24 -29.67 8.55
CA LEU A 313 -14.37 -29.65 9.50
C LEU A 313 -15.70 -29.28 8.83
N LYS A 314 -15.67 -28.44 7.78
CA LYS A 314 -16.85 -28.07 6.99
C LYS A 314 -18.02 -27.63 7.90
N ARG A 315 -19.15 -28.33 7.82
CA ARG A 315 -20.38 -28.07 8.60
C ARG A 315 -20.48 -28.83 9.92
N SER A 316 -19.41 -29.50 10.37
CA SER A 316 -19.41 -30.21 11.65
C SER A 316 -19.93 -29.31 12.78
N ASN A 317 -20.70 -29.87 13.71
CA ASN A 317 -21.19 -29.12 14.86
C ASN A 317 -20.03 -28.58 15.73
N PHE A 318 -20.34 -27.58 16.56
CA PHE A 318 -19.33 -26.89 17.36
C PHE A 318 -18.56 -27.82 18.29
N VAL A 319 -19.19 -28.86 18.84
CA VAL A 319 -18.54 -29.84 19.73
C VAL A 319 -17.39 -30.56 19.02
N ASN A 320 -17.61 -30.98 17.77
CA ASN A 320 -16.57 -31.61 16.96
C ASN A 320 -15.47 -30.62 16.55
N LYS A 321 -15.86 -29.39 16.16
CA LYS A 321 -14.90 -28.33 15.83
C LYS A 321 -14.00 -27.99 17.02
N LYS A 322 -14.58 -27.83 18.21
CA LYS A 322 -13.88 -27.59 19.47
C LYS A 322 -12.82 -28.65 19.76
N ARG A 323 -13.12 -29.94 19.56
CA ARG A 323 -12.13 -31.03 19.74
C ARG A 323 -10.93 -30.86 18.79
N ALA A 324 -11.19 -30.55 17.52
CA ALA A 324 -10.12 -30.32 16.55
C ALA A 324 -9.29 -29.06 16.88
N TYR A 325 -9.95 -27.99 17.31
CA TYR A 325 -9.29 -26.74 17.70
C TYR A 325 -8.38 -26.90 18.93
N LEU A 326 -8.77 -27.70 19.92
CA LEU A 326 -7.92 -28.00 21.10
C LEU A 326 -6.62 -28.71 20.70
N THR A 327 -6.66 -29.54 19.66
CA THR A 327 -5.48 -30.25 19.14
C THR A 327 -4.69 -29.45 18.10
N ALA A 328 -5.21 -28.30 17.65
CA ALA A 328 -4.56 -27.47 16.65
C ALA A 328 -3.41 -26.65 17.27
N HIS A 329 -2.38 -26.38 16.47
CA HIS A 329 -1.25 -25.55 16.89
C HIS A 329 -1.53 -24.04 16.87
N TYR A 330 -2.70 -23.63 16.34
CA TYR A 330 -3.13 -22.24 16.16
C TYR A 330 -3.72 -21.65 17.46
N PRO A 331 -3.05 -20.67 18.13
CA PRO A 331 -3.59 -19.93 19.26
C PRO A 331 -5.03 -19.43 19.08
N LEU A 332 -5.38 -18.86 17.92
CA LEU A 332 -6.73 -18.34 17.68
C LEU A 332 -7.80 -19.42 17.74
N ALA A 333 -7.55 -20.58 17.12
CA ALA A 333 -8.45 -21.74 17.17
C ALA A 333 -8.58 -22.27 18.61
N ARG A 334 -7.45 -22.40 19.34
CA ARG A 334 -7.47 -22.83 20.75
C ARG A 334 -8.28 -21.88 21.63
N GLN A 335 -8.20 -20.57 21.39
CA GLN A 335 -9.00 -19.60 22.12
C GLN A 335 -10.50 -19.80 21.86
N VAL A 336 -10.92 -20.02 20.61
CA VAL A 336 -12.32 -20.37 20.28
C VAL A 336 -12.75 -21.65 21.02
N ALA A 337 -11.85 -22.62 21.16
CA ALA A 337 -12.14 -23.87 21.83
C ALA A 337 -12.41 -23.73 23.35
N THR A 338 -12.06 -22.60 23.97
CA THR A 338 -12.33 -22.34 25.39
C THR A 338 -13.81 -22.11 25.68
N TYR A 339 -14.59 -21.64 24.70
CA TYR A 339 -16.02 -21.39 24.86
C TYR A 339 -16.80 -22.70 24.92
N GLU A 340 -17.82 -22.77 25.78
CA GLU A 340 -18.68 -23.96 25.92
C GLU A 340 -19.64 -24.13 24.73
N GLN A 341 -20.17 -23.02 24.24
CA GLN A 341 -21.08 -22.95 23.10
C GLN A 341 -20.65 -21.86 22.14
N TRP A 342 -21.11 -21.93 20.88
CA TRP A 342 -20.86 -20.90 19.88
C TRP A 342 -22.15 -20.22 19.45
N ASN A 343 -22.36 -19.02 19.97
CA ASN A 343 -23.50 -18.16 19.72
C ASN A 343 -23.02 -16.71 19.51
N LEU A 344 -23.93 -15.78 19.24
CA LEU A 344 -23.58 -14.38 18.97
C LEU A 344 -22.81 -13.73 20.13
N GLN A 345 -23.15 -14.05 21.38
CA GLN A 345 -22.47 -13.52 22.56
C GLN A 345 -21.00 -13.96 22.58
N ASN A 346 -20.73 -15.26 22.45
CA ASN A 346 -19.36 -15.79 22.51
C ASN A 346 -18.53 -15.37 21.29
N LEU A 347 -19.14 -15.22 20.12
CA LEU A 347 -18.48 -14.64 18.96
C LEU A 347 -18.04 -13.20 19.22
N ASN A 348 -18.92 -12.37 19.81
CA ASN A 348 -18.57 -10.99 20.15
C ASN A 348 -17.45 -10.94 21.20
N LEU A 349 -17.50 -11.78 22.23
CA LEU A 349 -16.43 -11.91 23.22
C LEU A 349 -15.10 -12.31 22.58
N TYR A 350 -15.12 -13.27 21.67
CA TYR A 350 -13.94 -13.69 20.95
C TYR A 350 -13.39 -12.60 20.03
N GLN A 351 -14.24 -11.90 19.27
CA GLN A 351 -13.77 -10.82 18.40
C GLN A 351 -13.24 -9.62 19.20
N ALA A 352 -13.85 -9.30 20.34
CA ALA A 352 -13.30 -8.29 21.26
C ALA A 352 -11.94 -8.72 21.81
N TRP A 353 -11.76 -10.00 22.17
CA TRP A 353 -10.44 -10.52 22.55
C TRP A 353 -9.44 -10.45 21.39
N LEU A 354 -9.87 -10.81 20.17
CA LEU A 354 -9.06 -10.73 18.95
C LEU A 354 -8.64 -9.29 18.65
N ALA A 355 -9.53 -8.31 18.88
CA ALA A 355 -9.25 -6.88 18.75
C ALA A 355 -8.13 -6.45 19.71
N LYS A 356 -8.08 -6.97 20.94
CA LYS A 356 -6.95 -6.70 21.87
C LYS A 356 -5.63 -7.23 21.32
N GLN A 357 -5.63 -8.42 20.73
CA GLN A 357 -4.42 -8.99 20.14
C GLN A 357 -4.00 -8.18 18.90
N ALA A 358 -4.96 -7.79 18.06
CA ALA A 358 -4.73 -6.94 16.91
C ALA A 358 -4.09 -5.59 17.27
N VAL A 359 -4.55 -4.94 18.34
CA VAL A 359 -3.97 -3.67 18.85
C VAL A 359 -2.47 -3.83 19.08
N GLU A 360 -2.07 -4.92 19.75
CA GLU A 360 -0.69 -5.17 20.12
C GLU A 360 0.17 -5.67 18.93
N THR A 361 -0.40 -6.51 18.05
CA THR A 361 0.26 -6.95 16.81
C THR A 361 0.64 -5.75 15.94
N TRP A 362 -0.26 -4.78 15.79
CA TRP A 362 -0.07 -3.60 14.95
C TRP A 362 0.12 -2.35 15.79
N LYS A 363 1.12 -2.36 16.69
CA LYS A 363 1.46 -1.23 17.56
C LYS A 363 2.76 -0.55 17.14
N VAL A 364 2.71 0.77 17.04
CA VAL A 364 3.92 1.60 16.99
C VAL A 364 4.25 1.99 18.42
N THR A 365 5.41 1.56 18.91
CA THR A 365 5.92 2.00 20.21
C THR A 365 6.49 3.40 20.09
N TYR A 366 6.05 4.29 20.99
CA TYR A 366 6.62 5.61 21.17
C TYR A 366 7.51 5.55 22.41
N ASP A 367 8.76 5.96 22.25
CA ASP A 367 9.74 6.03 23.33
C ASP A 367 9.62 7.36 24.07
#